data_AF-A0A932JC26-F1
#
_entry.id   AF-A0A932JC26-F1
#
_cell.length_a   1.000
_cell.length_b   1.000
_cell.length_c   1.000
_cell.angle_alpha   90.00
_cell.angle_beta   90.00
_cell.angle_gamma   90.00
#
_symmetry.space_group_name_H-M   'P 1'
#
loop_
_entity.id
_entity.type
_entity.pdbx_description
1 polymer ?
#
loop_
_entity_poly.entity_id
_entity_poly.type
_entity_poly.pdbx_seq_one_letter_code
_entity_poly.pdbx_strand_id
1 'polypeptide(L)'
;MLALLGFAGGLVLLPLQNAFSRFMENEADRYAVGVIPSRTVFISMIQKLGARNLADAQPSAWMEFLFYDHPSIGRRIKNISRILTAVLFIFSFSGRVAAAEPDRIPGKVHWVVDGDTFQLETGERVRLIGVDTPEYQPWKNRIDPYGREASEYSKKLLSGKKVWLEKDAGEKDRYGRTLAYVYLEDGRFVNRILVEEGFARAKYYPPNGRYYEIFKTAQRAAKKLKKGLWAEKKAFKIVPS
;
A
#
# COMPACT_ATOMS: atom_id res chain seq x y z
N MET A 1 -33.62 -28.67 -28.10
CA MET A 1 -32.71 -29.25 -27.08
C MET A 1 -31.54 -28.33 -26.73
N LEU A 2 -30.82 -27.77 -27.72
CA LEU A 2 -29.70 -26.82 -27.50
C LEU A 2 -30.08 -25.52 -26.75
N ALA A 3 -31.24 -24.92 -27.04
CA ALA A 3 -31.70 -23.70 -26.34
C ALA A 3 -32.04 -23.93 -24.85
N LEU A 4 -32.56 -25.12 -24.51
CA LEU A 4 -32.85 -25.52 -23.13
C LEU A 4 -31.56 -25.80 -22.33
N LEU A 5 -30.54 -26.37 -22.97
CA LEU A 5 -29.21 -26.57 -22.37
C LEU A 5 -28.49 -25.22 -22.11
N GLY A 6 -28.61 -24.26 -23.04
CA GLY A 6 -28.09 -22.90 -22.83
C GLY A 6 -28.82 -22.15 -21.71
N PHE A 7 -30.14 -22.31 -21.59
CA PHE A 7 -30.94 -21.71 -20.53
C PHE A 7 -30.64 -22.32 -19.15
N ALA A 8 -30.54 -23.65 -19.06
CA ALA A 8 -30.17 -24.35 -17.84
C ALA A 8 -28.73 -24.04 -17.40
N GLY A 9 -27.79 -23.93 -18.35
CA GLY A 9 -26.43 -23.47 -18.08
C GLY A 9 -26.38 -22.05 -17.55
N GLY A 10 -27.18 -21.13 -18.10
CA GLY A 10 -27.30 -19.75 -17.62
C GLY A 10 -27.82 -19.66 -16.19
N LEU A 11 -28.81 -20.47 -15.81
CA LEU A 11 -29.38 -20.49 -14.45
C LEU A 11 -28.39 -20.91 -13.35
N VAL A 12 -27.31 -21.62 -13.71
CA VAL A 12 -26.27 -22.05 -12.77
C VAL A 12 -25.01 -21.19 -12.89
N LEU A 13 -24.60 -20.86 -14.11
CA LEU A 13 -23.37 -20.14 -14.38
C LEU A 13 -23.44 -18.66 -13.99
N LEU A 14 -24.59 -17.99 -14.21
CA LEU A 14 -24.78 -16.59 -13.85
C LEU A 14 -24.70 -16.37 -12.32
N PRO A 15 -25.42 -17.12 -11.47
CA PRO A 15 -25.28 -16.97 -10.02
C PRO A 15 -23.86 -17.24 -9.51
N LEU A 16 -23.13 -18.18 -10.13
CA LEU A 16 -21.73 -18.46 -9.79
C LEU A 16 -20.79 -17.32 -10.19
N GLN A 17 -20.92 -16.80 -11.40
CA GLN A 17 -20.15 -15.64 -11.86
C GLN A 17 -20.43 -14.41 -10.99
N ASN A 18 -21.70 -14.16 -10.69
CA ASN A 18 -22.12 -13.09 -9.80
C ASN A 18 -21.60 -13.32 -8.37
N ALA A 19 -21.58 -14.56 -7.87
CA ALA A 19 -21.01 -14.88 -6.56
C ALA A 19 -19.50 -14.61 -6.51
N PHE A 20 -18.76 -14.98 -7.55
CA PHE A 20 -17.32 -14.72 -7.64
C PHE A 20 -17.02 -13.20 -7.73
N SER A 21 -17.78 -12.47 -8.55
CA SER A 21 -17.69 -11.01 -8.62
C SER A 21 -17.95 -10.34 -7.26
N ARG A 22 -19.02 -10.76 -6.57
CA ARG A 22 -19.32 -10.27 -5.21
C ARG A 22 -18.24 -10.62 -4.20
N PHE A 23 -17.58 -11.77 -4.33
CA PHE A 23 -16.44 -12.13 -3.47
C PHE A 23 -15.29 -11.12 -3.65
N MET A 24 -14.90 -10.84 -4.89
CA MET A 24 -13.84 -9.87 -5.21
C MET A 24 -14.17 -8.46 -4.69
N GLU A 25 -15.42 -8.00 -4.88
CA GLU A 25 -15.91 -6.72 -4.37
C GLU A 25 -15.87 -6.65 -2.83
N ASN A 26 -16.22 -7.73 -2.13
CA ASN A 26 -16.15 -7.76 -0.67
C ASN A 26 -14.70 -7.73 -0.14
N GLU A 27 -13.74 -8.34 -0.85
CA GLU A 27 -12.31 -8.23 -0.49
C GLU A 27 -11.79 -6.79 -0.73
N ALA A 28 -12.22 -6.16 -1.82
CA ALA A 28 -11.88 -4.77 -2.12
C ALA A 28 -12.44 -3.81 -1.06
N ASP A 29 -13.70 -4.00 -0.65
CA ASP A 29 -14.34 -3.22 0.41
C ASP A 29 -13.61 -3.39 1.76
N ARG A 30 -13.17 -4.61 2.10
CA ARG A 30 -12.37 -4.87 3.32
C ARG A 30 -11.05 -4.13 3.30
N TYR A 31 -10.33 -4.17 2.18
CA TYR A 31 -9.08 -3.42 2.03
C TYR A 31 -9.31 -1.91 2.13
N ALA A 32 -10.35 -1.38 1.47
CA ALA A 32 -10.68 0.04 1.51
C ALA A 32 -10.99 0.53 2.94
N VAL A 33 -11.73 -0.25 3.72
CA VAL A 33 -11.98 0.06 5.14
C VAL A 33 -10.70 0.08 5.97
N GLY A 34 -9.72 -0.77 5.66
CA GLY A 34 -8.42 -0.79 6.35
C GLY A 34 -7.51 0.40 6.03
N VAL A 35 -7.78 1.14 4.94
CA VAL A 35 -6.96 2.27 4.48
C VAL A 35 -7.67 3.62 4.69
N ILE A 36 -9.00 3.65 4.78
CA ILE A 36 -9.78 4.88 4.95
C ILE A 36 -9.82 5.28 6.43
N PRO A 37 -9.51 6.56 6.78
CA PRO A 37 -9.37 6.99 8.17
C PRO A 37 -10.63 6.87 9.05
N SER A 38 -11.83 6.84 8.45
CA SER A 38 -13.07 6.73 9.22
C SER A 38 -14.20 6.02 8.47
N ARG A 39 -14.98 5.25 9.23
CA ARG A 39 -16.18 4.54 8.78
C ARG A 39 -17.19 5.47 8.10
N THR A 40 -17.36 6.67 8.64
CA THR A 40 -18.33 7.66 8.16
C THR A 40 -17.97 8.15 6.76
N VAL A 41 -16.68 8.34 6.47
CA VAL A 41 -16.19 8.74 5.14
C VAL A 41 -16.45 7.64 4.11
N PHE A 42 -16.18 6.38 4.45
CA PHE A 42 -16.42 5.27 3.53
C PHE A 42 -17.92 5.04 3.26
N ILE A 43 -18.75 5.05 4.30
CA ILE A 43 -20.21 4.93 4.16
C ILE A 43 -20.75 6.10 3.32
N SER A 44 -20.34 7.33 3.61
CA SER A 44 -20.73 8.50 2.83
C SER A 44 -20.30 8.39 1.36
N MET A 45 -19.14 7.80 1.07
CA MET A 45 -18.64 7.65 -0.29
C MET A 45 -19.49 6.66 -1.08
N ILE A 46 -19.76 5.47 -0.51
CA ILE A 46 -20.57 4.43 -1.17
C ILE A 46 -22.01 4.91 -1.35
N GLN A 47 -22.59 5.59 -0.36
CA GLN A 47 -23.94 6.16 -0.48
C GLN A 47 -24.03 7.21 -1.59
N LYS A 48 -23.05 8.12 -1.69
CA LYS A 48 -23.00 9.12 -2.76
C LYS A 48 -22.84 8.49 -4.15
N LEU A 49 -22.04 7.42 -4.26
CA LEU A 49 -21.87 6.69 -5.51
C LEU A 49 -23.16 5.98 -5.93
N GLY A 50 -23.82 5.31 -4.98
CA GLY A 50 -25.10 4.65 -5.20
C GLY A 50 -26.22 5.59 -5.64
N ALA A 51 -26.34 6.73 -4.95
CA ALA A 51 -27.33 7.75 -5.27
C ALA A 51 -27.15 8.33 -6.68
N ARG A 52 -25.90 8.46 -7.16
CA ARG A 52 -25.61 8.92 -8.53
C ARG A 52 -25.99 7.90 -9.59
N ASN A 53 -25.86 6.61 -9.28
CA ASN A 53 -26.12 5.54 -10.24
C ASN A 53 -27.57 5.01 -10.17
N LEU A 54 -28.45 5.65 -9.39
CA LEU A 54 -29.83 5.20 -9.13
C LEU A 54 -29.88 3.71 -8.71
N ALA A 55 -28.86 3.26 -7.99
CA ALA A 55 -28.76 1.88 -7.58
C ALA A 55 -29.82 1.56 -6.52
N ASP A 56 -30.52 0.45 -6.67
CA ASP A 56 -31.36 -0.07 -5.59
C ASP A 56 -30.47 -0.43 -4.40
N ALA A 57 -30.66 0.30 -3.30
CA ALA A 57 -29.83 0.16 -2.12
C ALA A 57 -30.16 -1.12 -1.31
N GLN A 58 -31.38 -1.66 -1.46
CA GLN A 58 -31.88 -2.81 -0.70
C GLN A 58 -32.78 -3.72 -1.54
N PRO A 59 -32.24 -4.35 -2.60
CA PRO A 59 -32.99 -5.35 -3.35
C PRO A 59 -33.32 -6.55 -2.46
N SER A 60 -34.34 -7.31 -2.83
CA SER A 60 -34.66 -8.57 -2.15
C SER A 60 -33.49 -9.57 -2.24
N ALA A 61 -33.32 -10.41 -1.22
CA ALA A 61 -32.13 -11.28 -1.09
C ALA A 61 -31.96 -12.26 -2.27
N TRP A 62 -33.07 -12.74 -2.84
CA TRP A 62 -33.04 -13.67 -3.98
C TRP A 62 -32.74 -12.93 -5.30
N MET A 63 -33.22 -11.70 -5.47
CA MET A 63 -32.86 -10.86 -6.62
C MET A 63 -31.37 -10.52 -6.59
N GLU A 64 -30.86 -10.14 -5.43
CA GLU A 64 -29.43 -9.87 -5.26
C GLU A 64 -28.60 -11.12 -5.59
N PHE A 65 -29.02 -12.29 -5.12
CA PHE A 65 -28.30 -13.54 -5.39
C PHE A 65 -28.22 -13.87 -6.89
N LEU A 66 -29.35 -13.79 -7.60
CA LEU A 66 -29.45 -14.22 -8.99
C LEU A 66 -28.92 -13.19 -10.00
N PHE A 67 -29.23 -11.90 -9.80
CA PHE A 67 -29.11 -10.91 -10.87
C PHE A 67 -28.08 -9.80 -10.60
N TYR A 68 -27.57 -9.67 -9.37
CA TYR A 68 -26.60 -8.62 -9.05
C TYR A 68 -25.17 -9.17 -9.10
N ASP A 69 -24.34 -8.61 -9.97
CA ASP A 69 -22.91 -8.89 -10.06
C ASP A 69 -22.11 -8.29 -8.88
N HIS A 70 -22.67 -7.31 -8.19
CA HIS A 70 -22.04 -6.64 -7.04
C HIS A 70 -22.93 -6.68 -5.78
N PRO A 71 -22.36 -6.65 -4.56
CA PRO A 71 -23.17 -6.60 -3.36
C PRO A 71 -23.92 -5.27 -3.27
N SER A 72 -25.16 -5.32 -2.79
CA SER A 72 -25.99 -4.14 -2.60
C SER A 72 -25.38 -3.18 -1.56
N ILE A 73 -25.70 -1.89 -1.66
CA ILE A 73 -25.18 -0.86 -0.75
C ILE A 73 -25.57 -1.19 0.70
N GLY A 74 -26.80 -1.64 0.92
CA GLY A 74 -27.26 -2.11 2.22
C GLY A 74 -26.43 -3.27 2.77
N ARG A 75 -26.08 -4.25 1.93
CA ARG A 75 -25.24 -5.39 2.32
C ARG A 75 -23.79 -4.98 2.58
N ARG A 76 -23.21 -4.08 1.78
CA ARG A 76 -21.88 -3.51 2.02
C ARG A 76 -21.82 -2.79 3.37
N ILE A 77 -22.82 -1.93 3.66
CA ILE A 77 -22.92 -1.23 4.96
C ILE A 77 -23.06 -2.19 6.14
N LYS A 78 -23.88 -3.24 5.98
CA LYS A 78 -24.09 -4.29 7.00
C LYS A 78 -22.87 -5.18 7.22
N ASN A 79 -22.10 -5.46 6.18
CA ASN A 79 -20.86 -6.22 6.30
C ASN A 79 -19.82 -5.43 7.09
N ILE A 80 -19.72 -4.11 6.90
CA ILE A 80 -18.83 -3.23 7.67
C ILE A 80 -19.18 -3.24 9.17
N SER A 81 -20.47 -3.21 9.53
CA SER A 81 -20.89 -3.25 10.94
C SER A 81 -20.65 -4.62 11.59
N ARG A 82 -20.75 -5.71 10.82
CA ARG A 82 -20.46 -7.08 11.29
C ARG A 82 -18.97 -7.34 11.49
N ILE A 83 -18.10 -6.81 10.62
CA ILE A 83 -16.64 -6.92 10.75
C ILE A 83 -16.18 -6.34 12.10
N LEU A 84 -16.77 -5.24 12.57
CA LEU A 84 -16.47 -4.65 13.88
C LEU A 84 -17.03 -5.44 15.08
N THR A 85 -18.18 -6.12 14.93
CA THR A 85 -18.78 -6.92 16.02
C THR A 85 -17.98 -8.21 16.26
N ALA A 86 -17.43 -8.81 15.20
CA ALA A 86 -16.49 -9.92 15.31
C ALA A 86 -15.16 -9.47 15.95
N VAL A 87 -14.66 -8.27 15.64
CA VAL A 87 -13.46 -7.71 16.29
C VAL A 87 -13.70 -7.40 17.77
N LEU A 88 -14.88 -6.89 18.16
CA LEU A 88 -15.23 -6.60 19.55
C LEU A 88 -15.47 -7.87 20.41
N PHE A 89 -15.99 -8.95 19.83
CA PHE A 89 -16.19 -10.21 20.56
C PHE A 89 -14.90 -11.03 20.68
N ILE A 90 -14.00 -10.95 19.67
CA ILE A 90 -12.63 -11.49 19.76
C ILE A 90 -11.82 -10.74 20.83
N PHE A 91 -12.08 -9.45 21.06
CA PHE A 91 -11.38 -8.65 22.07
C PHE A 91 -11.75 -8.97 23.52
N SER A 92 -12.90 -9.60 23.77
CA SER A 92 -13.30 -9.99 25.14
C SER A 92 -12.99 -11.44 25.48
N PHE A 93 -12.62 -12.28 24.51
CA PHE A 93 -12.25 -13.69 24.72
C PHE A 93 -11.02 -14.12 23.92
N SER A 94 -10.04 -13.23 23.80
CA SER A 94 -8.69 -13.64 23.45
C SER A 94 -7.80 -13.19 24.59
N GLY A 95 -7.28 -14.14 25.37
CA GLY A 95 -6.06 -13.90 26.11
C GLY A 95 -5.08 -13.21 25.18
N ARG A 96 -4.31 -12.24 25.70
CA ARG A 96 -3.28 -11.53 24.95
C ARG A 96 -2.35 -12.55 24.30
N VAL A 97 -2.68 -12.99 23.09
CA VAL A 97 -1.69 -13.45 22.13
C VAL A 97 -1.08 -12.12 21.70
N ALA A 98 -0.07 -11.68 22.44
CA ALA A 98 0.86 -10.73 21.90
C ALA A 98 1.32 -11.36 20.58
N ALA A 99 0.83 -10.85 19.45
CA ALA A 99 1.45 -11.13 18.18
C ALA A 99 2.92 -10.79 18.43
N ALA A 100 3.80 -11.78 18.41
CA ALA A 100 5.22 -11.54 18.58
C ALA A 100 5.57 -10.45 17.58
N GLU A 101 5.90 -9.25 18.08
CA GLU A 101 6.33 -8.19 17.18
C GLU A 101 7.53 -8.77 16.42
N PRO A 102 7.55 -8.65 15.08
CA PRO A 102 8.67 -9.17 14.30
C PRO A 102 9.96 -8.68 14.95
N ASP A 103 10.94 -9.58 15.10
CA ASP A 103 12.20 -9.28 15.77
C ASP A 103 12.87 -8.11 15.06
N ARG A 104 12.70 -6.93 15.66
CA ARG A 104 13.02 -5.63 15.09
C ARG A 104 14.12 -5.03 15.93
N ILE A 105 15.22 -4.72 15.26
CA ILE A 105 16.40 -4.20 15.92
C ILE A 105 16.25 -2.68 16.03
N PRO A 106 16.29 -2.10 17.25
CA PRO A 106 16.22 -0.65 17.40
C PRO A 106 17.52 -0.01 16.90
N GLY A 107 17.41 1.19 16.32
CA GLY A 107 18.54 2.00 15.91
C GLY A 107 18.23 3.48 16.01
N LYS A 108 19.25 4.31 16.19
CA LYS A 108 19.13 5.77 16.10
C LYS A 108 19.92 6.26 14.90
N VAL A 109 19.24 6.98 14.00
CA VAL A 109 19.83 7.49 12.77
C VAL A 109 20.72 8.69 13.10
N HIS A 110 22.00 8.60 12.77
CA HIS A 110 22.94 9.71 12.87
C HIS A 110 22.73 10.69 11.69
N TRP A 111 22.86 10.19 10.46
CA TRP A 111 22.64 10.98 9.24
C TRP A 111 22.26 10.09 8.04
N VAL A 112 21.70 10.73 7.02
CA VAL A 112 21.30 10.08 5.76
C VAL A 112 22.36 10.33 4.69
N VAL A 113 22.89 9.25 4.11
CA VAL A 113 23.98 9.27 3.14
C VAL A 113 23.48 9.64 1.75
N ASP A 114 22.45 8.94 1.31
CA ASP A 114 21.70 9.18 0.07
C ASP A 114 20.23 8.78 0.31
N GLY A 115 19.37 8.83 -0.71
CA GLY A 115 17.93 8.64 -0.52
C GLY A 115 17.52 7.26 0.03
N ASP A 116 18.38 6.25 -0.08
CA ASP A 116 18.08 4.88 0.37
C ASP A 116 19.15 4.26 1.27
N THR A 117 20.15 5.03 1.68
CA THR A 117 21.19 4.63 2.62
C THR A 117 21.34 5.66 3.75
N PHE A 118 21.37 5.20 4.99
CA PHE A 118 21.66 6.03 6.16
C PHE A 118 22.69 5.36 7.08
N GLN A 119 23.20 6.12 8.04
CA GLN A 119 24.11 5.63 9.07
C GLN A 119 23.47 5.77 10.45
N LEU A 120 23.61 4.73 11.27
CA LEU A 120 23.24 4.75 12.68
C LEU A 120 24.30 5.48 13.53
N GLU A 121 23.95 5.88 14.75
CA GLU A 121 24.92 6.42 15.72
C GLU A 121 26.04 5.42 16.07
N THR A 122 25.79 4.12 15.89
CA THR A 122 26.82 3.06 16.03
C THR A 122 27.86 3.08 14.91
N GLY A 123 27.67 3.88 13.85
CA GLY A 123 28.50 3.90 12.65
C GLY A 123 28.09 2.90 11.57
N GLU A 124 27.19 1.97 11.89
CA GLU A 124 26.65 1.00 10.94
C GLU A 124 25.85 1.68 9.83
N ARG A 125 26.09 1.26 8.58
CA ARG A 125 25.37 1.76 7.40
C ARG A 125 24.24 0.79 7.03
N VAL A 126 23.05 1.34 6.83
CA VAL A 126 21.84 0.59 6.50
C VAL A 126 21.34 1.03 5.12
N ARG A 127 21.07 0.05 4.24
CA ARG A 127 20.49 0.21 2.91
C ARG A 127 19.06 -0.31 2.93
N LEU A 128 18.12 0.54 2.49
CA LEU A 128 16.71 0.18 2.44
C LEU A 128 16.48 -0.94 1.41
N ILE A 129 15.81 -2.01 1.85
CA ILE A 129 15.43 -3.12 0.98
C ILE A 129 14.27 -2.70 0.07
N GLY A 130 14.32 -3.13 -1.18
CA GLY A 130 13.16 -3.11 -2.08
C GLY A 130 12.88 -1.76 -2.74
N VAL A 131 13.73 -0.76 -2.47
CA VAL A 131 13.56 0.62 -2.96
C VAL A 131 14.87 1.16 -3.51
N ASP A 132 14.75 1.99 -4.54
CA ASP A 132 15.88 2.58 -5.27
C ASP A 132 15.61 4.07 -5.48
N THR A 133 16.38 4.93 -4.81
CA THR A 133 16.28 6.39 -4.96
C THR A 133 17.22 6.90 -6.06
N PRO A 134 16.87 7.98 -6.78
CA PRO A 134 17.81 8.60 -7.71
C PRO A 134 19.06 9.12 -6.98
N GLU A 135 20.23 8.94 -7.58
CA GLU A 135 21.49 9.30 -6.96
C GLU A 135 21.68 10.83 -6.88
N TYR A 136 22.18 11.31 -5.74
CA TYR A 136 22.61 12.71 -5.56
C TYR A 136 23.91 12.78 -4.77
N GLN A 137 25.03 12.62 -5.47
CA GLN A 137 26.40 12.70 -4.94
C GLN A 137 27.24 13.65 -5.81
N PRO A 138 27.11 14.98 -5.63
CA PRO A 138 27.81 15.96 -6.44
C PRO A 138 29.34 15.78 -6.47
N TRP A 139 29.94 15.36 -5.34
CA TRP A 139 31.38 15.11 -5.23
C TRP A 139 31.88 13.92 -6.07
N LYS A 140 30.98 13.05 -6.57
CA LYS A 140 31.29 11.96 -7.49
C LYS A 140 30.76 12.19 -8.91
N ASN A 141 30.24 13.39 -9.19
CA ASN A 141 29.56 13.71 -10.44
C ASN A 141 28.41 12.73 -10.78
N ARG A 142 27.65 12.31 -9.76
CA ARG A 142 26.47 11.43 -9.92
C ARG A 142 25.23 12.16 -9.43
N ILE A 143 24.50 12.75 -10.38
CA ILE A 143 23.32 13.57 -10.10
C ILE A 143 22.23 13.11 -11.06
N ASP A 144 21.30 12.33 -10.54
CA ASP A 144 20.10 11.94 -11.27
C ASP A 144 19.04 13.05 -11.20
N PRO A 145 18.18 13.16 -12.22
CA PRO A 145 16.98 13.98 -12.13
C PRO A 145 16.17 13.60 -10.89
N TYR A 146 15.79 14.61 -10.10
CA TYR A 146 15.04 14.48 -8.85
C TYR A 146 15.80 13.83 -7.66
N GLY A 147 17.11 13.58 -7.81
CA GLY A 147 17.93 12.98 -6.74
C GLY A 147 18.09 13.88 -5.52
N ARG A 148 18.18 15.20 -5.73
CA ARG A 148 18.30 16.17 -4.63
C ARG A 148 17.06 16.12 -3.73
N GLU A 149 15.88 16.17 -4.34
CA GLU A 149 14.59 16.16 -3.68
C GLU A 149 14.37 14.85 -2.91
N ALA A 150 14.73 13.70 -3.52
CA ALA A 150 14.67 12.40 -2.85
C ALA A 150 15.62 12.31 -1.64
N SER A 151 16.84 12.85 -1.76
CA SER A 151 17.82 12.91 -0.67
C SER A 151 17.32 13.81 0.47
N GLU A 152 16.82 15.00 0.15
CA GLU A 152 16.29 15.96 1.13
C GLU A 152 15.06 15.40 1.87
N TYR A 153 14.16 14.74 1.15
CA TYR A 153 12.99 14.09 1.76
C TYR A 153 13.41 12.99 2.74
N SER A 154 14.37 12.14 2.34
CA SER A 154 14.88 11.05 3.19
C SER A 154 15.58 11.60 4.43
N LYS A 155 16.37 12.68 4.29
CA LYS A 155 16.97 13.42 5.43
C LYS A 155 15.91 13.91 6.40
N LYS A 156 14.85 14.57 5.90
CA LYS A 156 13.74 15.03 6.74
C LYS A 156 13.02 13.88 7.44
N LEU A 157 12.88 12.75 6.76
CA LEU A 157 12.15 11.60 7.26
C LEU A 157 12.93 10.79 8.30
N LEU A 158 14.27 10.74 8.22
CA LEU A 158 15.09 9.81 9.01
C LEU A 158 16.11 10.46 9.95
N SER A 159 16.73 11.59 9.58
CA SER A 159 17.86 12.14 10.34
C SER A 159 17.48 12.42 11.80
N GLY A 160 18.28 11.90 12.73
CA GLY A 160 18.09 12.05 14.18
C GLY A 160 16.93 11.23 14.77
N LYS A 161 16.18 10.46 13.95
CA LYS A 161 15.05 9.66 14.43
C LYS A 161 15.50 8.31 14.94
N LYS A 162 14.74 7.78 15.90
CA LYS A 162 14.79 6.36 16.26
C LYS A 162 13.97 5.57 15.24
N VAL A 163 14.51 4.41 14.90
CA VAL A 163 13.96 3.52 13.88
C VAL A 163 14.03 2.07 14.35
N TRP A 164 13.18 1.25 13.77
CA TRP A 164 13.16 -0.19 13.95
C TRP A 164 13.53 -0.85 12.62
N LEU A 165 14.53 -1.73 12.67
CA LEU A 165 15.08 -2.42 11.52
C LEU A 165 14.56 -3.86 11.49
N GLU A 166 13.90 -4.23 10.41
CA GLU A 166 13.44 -5.59 10.15
C GLU A 166 14.25 -6.16 8.99
N LYS A 167 15.04 -7.21 9.26
CA LYS A 167 15.84 -7.90 8.24
C LYS A 167 14.97 -8.84 7.39
N ASP A 168 15.47 -9.15 6.19
CA ASP A 168 14.95 -10.22 5.34
C ASP A 168 16.00 -11.34 5.17
N ALA A 169 15.82 -12.25 4.21
CA ALA A 169 16.70 -13.40 4.01
C ALA A 169 18.20 -13.06 3.85
N GLY A 170 18.52 -11.92 3.23
CA GLY A 170 19.89 -11.42 3.08
C GLY A 170 20.18 -10.28 4.06
N GLU A 171 21.21 -10.44 4.89
CA GLU A 171 21.54 -9.49 5.95
C GLU A 171 22.38 -8.28 5.49
N LYS A 172 23.32 -8.50 4.57
CA LYS A 172 24.25 -7.47 4.11
C LYS A 172 24.41 -7.48 2.60
N ASP A 173 24.71 -6.33 2.03
CA ASP A 173 25.11 -6.24 0.63
C ASP A 173 26.62 -6.39 0.42
N ARG A 174 27.04 -6.40 -0.85
CA ARG A 174 28.46 -6.51 -1.25
C ARG A 174 29.37 -5.38 -0.73
N TYR A 175 28.80 -4.29 -0.23
CA TYR A 175 29.52 -3.15 0.33
C TYR A 175 29.53 -3.17 1.87
N GLY A 176 29.04 -4.24 2.48
CA GLY A 176 28.97 -4.41 3.93
C GLY A 176 27.85 -3.62 4.60
N ARG A 177 26.92 -3.03 3.84
CA ARG A 177 25.76 -2.31 4.39
C ARG A 177 24.71 -3.32 4.83
N THR A 178 24.12 -3.09 5.99
CA THR A 178 23.01 -3.89 6.48
C THR A 178 21.75 -3.62 5.66
N LEU A 179 21.08 -4.68 5.24
CA LEU A 179 19.86 -4.62 4.46
C LEU A 179 18.67 -4.71 5.40
N ALA A 180 17.81 -3.68 5.41
CA ALA A 180 16.64 -3.67 6.27
C ALA A 180 15.41 -2.98 5.65
N TYR A 181 14.24 -3.43 6.11
CA TYR A 181 13.00 -2.67 6.12
C TYR A 181 12.98 -1.79 7.37
N VAL A 182 12.53 -0.55 7.23
CA VAL A 182 12.71 0.46 8.28
C VAL A 182 11.38 1.08 8.69
N TYR A 183 11.12 1.07 9.99
CA TYR A 183 9.93 1.68 10.59
C TYR A 183 10.33 2.82 11.52
N LEU A 184 9.51 3.87 11.55
CA LEU A 184 9.62 4.92 12.56
C LEU A 184 8.99 4.46 13.89
N GLU A 185 9.25 5.18 14.98
CA GLU A 185 8.63 4.91 16.30
C GLU A 185 7.10 4.93 16.27
N ASP A 186 6.49 5.71 15.38
CA ASP A 186 5.04 5.78 15.19
C ASP A 186 4.48 4.66 14.29
N GLY A 187 5.30 3.67 13.94
CA GLY A 187 4.92 2.52 13.12
C GLY A 187 4.90 2.79 11.61
N ARG A 188 5.21 4.01 11.16
CA ARG A 188 5.25 4.32 9.73
C ARG A 188 6.37 3.59 9.00
N PHE A 189 6.03 2.97 7.87
CA PHE A 189 6.96 2.17 7.06
C PHE A 189 7.71 3.03 6.04
N VAL A 190 8.98 3.33 6.32
CA VAL A 190 9.82 4.28 5.56
C VAL A 190 9.96 3.86 4.09
N ASN A 191 10.28 2.59 3.82
CA ASN A 191 10.46 2.10 2.46
C ASN A 191 9.21 2.36 1.60
N ARG A 192 8.03 2.08 2.14
CA ARG A 192 6.75 2.33 1.47
C ARG A 192 6.51 3.81 1.24
N ILE A 193 6.74 4.66 2.25
CA ILE A 193 6.53 6.11 2.17
C ILE A 193 7.36 6.72 1.03
N LEU A 194 8.64 6.33 0.90
CA LEU A 194 9.49 6.83 -0.19
C LEU A 194 8.92 6.50 -1.57
N VAL A 195 8.34 5.31 -1.74
CA VAL A 195 7.74 4.90 -3.01
C VAL A 195 6.38 5.58 -3.24
N GLU A 196 5.55 5.69 -2.22
CA GLU A 196 4.21 6.32 -2.30
C GLU A 196 4.30 7.82 -2.61
N GLU A 197 5.29 8.52 -2.07
CA GLU A 197 5.54 9.93 -2.38
C GLU A 197 6.35 10.14 -3.66
N GLY A 198 6.75 9.04 -4.32
CA GLY A 198 7.46 9.09 -5.59
C GLY A 198 8.91 9.55 -5.47
N PHE A 199 9.56 9.36 -4.32
CA PHE A 199 11.00 9.61 -4.13
C PHE A 199 11.87 8.37 -4.42
N ALA A 200 11.28 7.18 -4.45
CA ALA A 200 11.95 5.93 -4.78
C ALA A 200 11.18 5.10 -5.82
N ARG A 201 11.90 4.26 -6.55
CA ARG A 201 11.34 3.20 -7.40
C ARG A 201 11.31 1.88 -6.61
N ALA A 202 10.26 1.08 -6.82
CA ALA A 202 10.19 -0.27 -6.30
C ALA A 202 11.15 -1.17 -7.09
N LYS A 203 12.01 -1.92 -6.40
CA LYS A 203 13.02 -2.79 -7.03
C LYS A 203 13.14 -4.09 -6.28
N TYR A 204 13.14 -5.21 -7.00
CA TYR A 204 13.29 -6.53 -6.41
C TYR A 204 14.76 -6.95 -6.46
N TYR A 205 15.28 -7.41 -5.31
CA TYR A 205 16.66 -7.89 -5.18
C TYR A 205 16.66 -9.23 -4.44
N PRO A 206 16.65 -10.38 -5.15
CA PRO A 206 16.70 -11.69 -4.51
C PRO A 206 17.88 -11.83 -3.54
N PRO A 207 17.72 -12.54 -2.41
CA PRO A 207 16.51 -13.22 -1.94
C PRO A 207 15.49 -12.30 -1.24
N ASN A 208 15.75 -10.99 -1.17
CA ASN A 208 14.97 -10.03 -0.40
C ASN A 208 13.73 -9.54 -1.18
N GLY A 209 12.55 -9.91 -0.69
CA GLY A 209 11.31 -9.78 -1.46
C GLY A 209 10.03 -9.65 -0.65
N ARG A 210 10.10 -9.79 0.68
CA ARG A 210 8.91 -9.91 1.55
C ARG A 210 7.83 -8.88 1.27
N TYR A 211 8.21 -7.63 1.02
CA TYR A 211 7.29 -6.51 0.81
C TYR A 211 7.27 -5.96 -0.63
N TYR A 212 7.83 -6.69 -1.61
CA TYR A 212 7.96 -6.17 -2.97
C TYR A 212 6.62 -5.82 -3.63
N GLU A 213 5.59 -6.64 -3.48
CA GLU A 213 4.27 -6.37 -4.06
C GLU A 213 3.58 -5.15 -3.41
N ILE A 214 3.87 -4.85 -2.14
CA ILE A 214 3.43 -3.62 -1.47
C ILE A 214 4.08 -2.40 -2.14
N PHE A 215 5.40 -2.44 -2.36
CA PHE A 215 6.11 -1.33 -3.01
C PHE A 215 5.67 -1.13 -4.47
N LYS A 216 5.44 -2.22 -5.20
CA LYS A 216 4.93 -2.17 -6.57
C LYS A 216 3.54 -1.52 -6.65
N THR A 217 2.67 -1.81 -5.68
CA THR A 217 1.35 -1.19 -5.57
C THR A 217 1.44 0.29 -5.20
N ALA A 218 2.27 0.64 -4.22
CA ALA A 218 2.58 2.03 -3.87
C ALA A 218 3.09 2.83 -5.07
N GLN A 219 3.99 2.25 -5.87
CA GLN A 219 4.54 2.90 -7.06
C GLN A 219 3.46 3.16 -8.12
N ARG A 220 2.52 2.22 -8.33
CA ARG A 220 1.40 2.40 -9.25
C ARG A 220 0.52 3.58 -8.81
N ALA A 221 0.26 3.70 -7.49
CA ALA A 221 -0.48 4.83 -6.94
C ALA A 221 0.26 6.16 -7.15
N ALA A 222 1.56 6.21 -6.85
CA ALA A 222 2.40 7.39 -7.04
C ALA A 222 2.42 7.85 -8.52
N LYS A 223 2.50 6.91 -9.47
CA LYS A 223 2.40 7.17 -10.91
C LYS A 223 1.06 7.78 -11.31
N LYS A 224 -0.04 7.18 -10.85
CA LYS A 224 -1.41 7.67 -11.14
C LYS A 224 -1.62 9.09 -10.61
N LEU A 225 -1.06 9.39 -9.44
CA LEU A 225 -1.12 10.70 -8.81
C LEU A 225 -0.04 11.68 -9.28
N LYS A 226 0.82 11.28 -10.23
CA LYS A 226 1.94 12.08 -10.77
C LYS A 226 2.81 12.69 -9.67
N LYS A 227 3.09 11.92 -8.61
CA LYS A 227 3.93 12.35 -7.47
C LYS A 227 5.41 12.21 -7.80
N GLY A 228 6.23 13.12 -7.26
CA GLY A 228 7.68 13.04 -7.28
C GLY A 228 8.28 12.74 -8.66
N LEU A 229 9.00 11.62 -8.77
CA LEU A 229 9.59 11.08 -9.99
C LEU A 229 8.62 10.94 -11.18
N TRP A 230 7.33 10.89 -10.91
CA TRP A 230 6.26 10.68 -11.88
C TRP A 230 5.55 11.98 -12.26
N ALA A 231 5.96 13.13 -11.70
CA ALA A 231 5.44 14.43 -12.07
C ALA A 231 5.86 14.80 -13.50
N GLU A 232 4.95 15.41 -14.26
CA GLU A 232 5.31 15.99 -15.55
C GLU A 232 6.28 17.15 -15.32
N LYS A 233 7.48 17.08 -15.92
CA LYS A 233 8.35 18.25 -15.98
C LYS A 233 7.57 19.34 -16.72
N LYS A 234 7.29 20.47 -16.08
CA LYS A 234 6.88 21.67 -16.82
C LYS A 234 8.01 21.97 -17.80
N ALA A 235 7.79 21.67 -19.07
CA ALA A 235 8.63 22.18 -20.14
C ALA A 235 8.55 23.71 -20.04
N PHE A 236 9.63 24.36 -19.60
CA PHE A 236 9.77 25.78 -19.82
C PHE A 236 9.74 25.96 -21.34
N LYS A 237 8.64 26.50 -21.86
CA LYS A 237 8.65 27.09 -23.19
C LYS A 237 9.60 28.28 -23.07
N ILE A 238 10.81 28.11 -23.58
CA ILE A 238 11.67 29.26 -23.89
C ILE A 238 10.89 30.02 -24.95
N VAL A 239 10.29 31.14 -24.57
CA VAL A 239 9.77 32.11 -25.54
C VAL A 239 11.01 32.81 -26.08
N PRO A 240 11.35 32.68 -27.37
CA PRO A 240 12.44 33.44 -27.94
C PRO A 240 12.11 34.93 -27.81
N SER A 241 13.06 35.70 -27.27
CA SER A 241 13.06 37.16 -27.26
C SER A 241 13.19 37.71 -28.68
#